data_AF-A0A968ZL14-F1
#
_entry.id   AF-A0A968ZL14-F1
#
_cell.length_a   1.000
_cell.length_b   1.000
_cell.length_c   1.000
_cell.angle_alpha   90.00
_cell.angle_beta   90.00
_cell.angle_gamma   90.00
#
_symmetry.space_group_name_H-M   'P 1'
#
loop_
_entity.id
_entity.type
_entity.pdbx_description
1 polymer ?
#
loop_
_entity_poly.entity_id
_entity_poly.type
_entity_poly.pdbx_seq_one_letter_code
_entity_poly.pdbx_strand_id
1 'polypeptide(L)'
;MLEKELFNYSEELSWNNGELVFQHADMEEFIEIIERWFSVKVIISGERPAASWRISGRFREGSLEDVMESLSFSQRINYELKGDSVLLRF
;
A
#
# COMPACT_ATOMS: atom_id res chain seq x y z
N MET A 1 9.02 -25.73 3.61
CA MET A 1 7.71 -25.11 3.29
C MET A 1 7.16 -24.54 4.60
N LEU A 2 7.56 -23.31 4.94
CA LEU A 2 7.21 -22.58 6.16
C LEU A 2 7.43 -21.10 5.87
N GLU A 3 6.51 -20.43 5.18
CA GLU A 3 6.59 -18.96 5.01
C GLU A 3 5.27 -18.24 5.27
N LYS A 4 4.14 -18.95 5.40
CA LYS A 4 2.83 -18.32 5.63
C LYS A 4 2.52 -17.90 7.07
N GLU A 5 3.30 -18.33 8.06
CA GLU A 5 2.99 -18.05 9.47
C GLU A 5 3.55 -16.72 9.99
N LEU A 6 4.59 -16.15 9.36
CA LEU A 6 5.15 -14.85 9.77
C LEU A 6 4.34 -13.65 9.25
N PHE A 7 3.65 -13.83 8.11
CA PHE A 7 2.89 -12.78 7.44
C PHE A 7 1.74 -12.29 8.33
N ASN A 8 0.90 -13.21 8.82
CA ASN A 8 -0.23 -12.88 9.68
C ASN A 8 0.19 -12.24 11.01
N TYR A 9 1.25 -12.73 11.67
CA TYR A 9 1.64 -12.21 12.99
C TYR A 9 2.14 -10.76 12.95
N SER A 10 2.79 -10.35 11.85
CA SER A 10 3.33 -8.99 11.72
C SER A 10 2.26 -7.97 11.33
N GLU A 11 1.30 -8.35 10.48
CA GLU A 11 0.16 -7.52 10.11
C GLU A 11 -0.79 -7.32 11.30
N GLU A 12 -1.07 -8.40 12.04
CA GLU A 12 -1.92 -8.42 13.25
C GLU A 12 -1.23 -7.80 14.49
N LEU A 13 0.03 -7.35 14.39
CA LEU A 13 0.66 -6.52 15.43
C LEU A 13 0.78 -5.06 14.97
N SER A 14 0.97 -4.83 13.67
CA SER A 14 1.08 -3.49 13.10
C SER A 14 -0.24 -2.72 13.25
N TRP A 15 -1.39 -3.37 13.02
CA TRP A 15 -2.71 -2.76 13.21
C TRP A 15 -3.02 -2.31 14.64
N ASN A 16 -2.49 -2.99 15.65
CA ASN A 16 -2.71 -2.68 17.07
C ASN A 16 -1.78 -1.57 17.56
N ASN A 17 -0.67 -1.32 16.86
CA ASN A 17 0.31 -0.30 17.21
C ASN A 17 0.19 0.99 16.36
N GLY A 18 -0.80 1.07 15.46
CA GLY A 18 -0.99 2.21 14.57
C GLY A 18 0.11 2.35 13.51
N GLU A 19 0.74 1.23 13.14
CA GLU A 19 1.76 1.18 12.09
C GLU A 19 1.20 0.46 10.86
N LEU A 20 1.44 1.05 9.68
CA LEU A 20 1.18 0.44 8.39
C LEU A 20 2.51 -0.06 7.83
N VAL A 21 2.61 -1.37 7.57
CA VAL A 21 3.87 -2.01 7.16
C VAL A 21 3.66 -2.76 5.85
N PHE A 22 4.50 -2.46 4.88
CA PHE A 22 4.62 -3.22 3.63
C PHE A 22 5.95 -3.97 3.63
N GLN A 23 5.92 -5.28 3.42
CA GLN A 23 7.10 -6.14 3.36
C GLN A 23 7.14 -6.87 2.03
N HIS A 24 7.88 -6.33 1.07
CA HIS A 24 7.95 -6.85 -0.29
C HIS A 24 6.56 -7.09 -0.92
N ALA A 25 5.61 -6.19 -0.61
CA ALA A 25 4.24 -6.33 -1.06
C ALA A 25 4.13 -6.08 -2.56
N ASP A 26 3.35 -6.90 -3.25
CA ASP A 26 2.98 -6.64 -4.63
C ASP A 26 1.86 -5.60 -4.73
N MET A 27 1.44 -5.29 -5.96
CA MET A 27 0.44 -4.25 -6.20
C MET A 27 -0.94 -4.64 -5.63
N GLU A 28 -1.31 -5.91 -5.69
CA GLU A 28 -2.62 -6.37 -5.22
C GLU A 28 -2.66 -6.31 -3.70
N GLU A 29 -1.61 -6.80 -3.03
CA GLU A 29 -1.44 -6.69 -1.58
C GLU A 29 -1.43 -5.22 -1.12
N PHE A 30 -0.70 -4.36 -1.83
CA PHE A 30 -0.68 -2.92 -1.54
C PHE A 30 -2.07 -2.30 -1.60
N ILE A 31 -2.84 -2.59 -2.65
CA ILE A 31 -4.20 -2.08 -2.83
C ILE A 31 -5.10 -2.55 -1.71
N GLU A 32 -5.12 -3.86 -1.43
CA GLU A 32 -5.96 -4.44 -0.37
C GLU A 32 -5.68 -3.80 1.00
N ILE A 33 -4.41 -3.60 1.33
CA ILE A 33 -4.00 -2.96 2.58
C ILE A 33 -4.47 -1.50 2.64
N ILE A 34 -4.27 -0.72 1.59
CA ILE A 34 -4.66 0.70 1.54
C ILE A 34 -6.18 0.86 1.63
N GLU A 35 -6.94 0.08 0.87
CA GLU A 35 -8.39 0.14 0.87
C GLU A 35 -8.95 -0.19 2.26
N ARG A 36 -8.40 -1.23 2.91
CA ARG A 36 -8.85 -1.64 4.26
C ARG A 36 -8.44 -0.65 5.35
N TRP A 37 -7.20 -0.14 5.32
CA TRP A 37 -6.68 0.72 6.38
C TRP A 37 -7.32 2.10 6.37
N PHE A 38 -7.50 2.68 5.17
CA PHE A 38 -8.02 4.03 5.01
C PHE A 38 -9.50 4.08 4.61
N SER A 39 -10.16 2.93 4.43
CA SER A 39 -11.55 2.84 3.97
C SER A 39 -11.80 3.59 2.65
N VAL A 40 -10.84 3.49 1.73
CA VAL A 40 -10.89 4.11 0.40
C VAL A 40 -10.96 3.05 -0.69
N LYS A 41 -11.27 3.46 -1.92
CA LYS A 41 -11.16 2.63 -3.12
C LYS A 41 -9.93 3.02 -3.94
N VAL A 42 -9.07 2.07 -4.28
CA VAL A 42 -7.93 2.33 -5.16
C VAL A 42 -8.30 1.99 -6.60
N ILE A 43 -8.03 2.92 -7.51
CA ILE A 43 -8.32 2.81 -8.94
C ILE A 43 -6.99 2.93 -9.68
N ILE A 44 -6.65 1.92 -10.49
CA ILE A 44 -5.50 1.97 -11.38
C ILE A 44 -5.96 2.52 -12.74
N SER A 45 -5.21 3.48 -13.28
CA SER A 45 -5.36 3.99 -14.64
C SER A 45 -4.01 3.92 -15.36
N GLY A 46 -4.04 3.57 -16.65
CA GLY A 46 -2.84 3.38 -17.46
C GLY A 46 -2.47 1.91 -17.63
N GLU A 47 -1.20 1.67 -17.96
CA GLU A 47 -0.69 0.30 -18.07
C GLU A 47 -0.59 -0.35 -16.69
N ARG A 48 -0.88 -1.65 -16.63
CA ARG A 48 -0.74 -2.39 -15.38
C ARG A 48 0.75 -2.37 -14.98
N PRO A 49 1.07 -2.16 -13.69
CA PRO A 49 2.45 -2.22 -13.22
C PRO A 49 3.11 -3.52 -13.62
N ALA A 50 4.43 -3.49 -13.85
CA ALA A 50 5.19 -4.69 -14.12
C ALA A 50 4.98 -5.73 -13.00
N ALA A 51 4.96 -7.02 -13.35
CA ALA A 51 4.81 -8.10 -12.37
C ALA A 51 5.91 -8.09 -11.28
N SER A 52 7.05 -7.46 -11.56
CA SER A 52 8.17 -7.23 -10.63
C SER A 52 7.99 -6.04 -9.69
N TRP A 53 6.88 -5.30 -9.79
CA TRP A 53 6.61 -4.15 -8.92
C TRP A 53 6.46 -4.60 -7.47
N ARG A 54 7.24 -3.99 -6.58
CA ARG A 54 7.26 -4.33 -5.15
C ARG A 54 7.43 -3.07 -4.32
N ILE A 55 6.76 -3.01 -3.18
CA ILE A 55 6.90 -1.93 -2.21
C ILE A 55 7.31 -2.48 -0.85
N SER A 56 8.13 -1.72 -0.15
CA SER A 56 8.49 -1.99 1.24
C SER A 56 8.59 -0.67 1.97
N GLY A 57 8.00 -0.60 3.15
CA GLY A 57 7.90 0.64 3.91
C GLY A 57 7.21 0.43 5.23
N ARG A 58 7.47 1.33 6.17
CA ARG A 58 6.79 1.38 7.47
C ARG A 58 6.34 2.81 7.71
N PHE A 59 5.06 2.98 7.96
CA PHE A 59 4.44 4.27 8.21
C PHE A 59 3.78 4.21 9.57
N ARG A 60 4.32 4.96 10.54
CA ARG A 60 3.73 5.09 11.87
C ARG A 60 2.85 6.32 11.89
N GLU A 61 1.57 6.15 12.22
CA GLU A 61 0.57 7.24 12.19
C GLU A 61 0.49 7.95 10.81
N GLY A 62 0.94 7.27 9.74
CA GLY A 62 1.00 7.85 8.40
C GLY A 62 -0.41 8.09 7.85
N SER A 63 -0.64 9.29 7.33
CA SER A 63 -1.85 9.57 6.57
C SER A 63 -1.81 8.88 5.21
N LEU A 64 -2.98 8.74 4.58
CA LEU A 64 -3.06 8.23 3.21
C LEU A 64 -2.18 9.05 2.26
N GLU A 65 -2.14 10.37 2.46
CA GLU A 65 -1.32 11.28 1.68
C GLU A 65 0.18 11.00 1.83
N ASP A 66 0.68 10.75 3.06
CA ASP A 66 2.10 10.42 3.29
C ASP A 66 2.53 9.13 2.58
N VAL A 67 1.66 8.13 2.60
CA VAL A 67 1.91 6.84 1.94
C VAL A 67 1.92 7.03 0.42
N MET A 68 0.96 7.78 -0.12
CA MET A 68 0.89 8.05 -1.56
C MET A 68 2.02 8.94 -2.06
N GLU A 69 2.45 9.94 -1.30
CA GLU A 69 3.61 10.79 -1.63
C GLU A 69 4.89 9.96 -1.65
N SER A 70 5.08 9.08 -0.68
CA SER A 70 6.22 8.15 -0.64
C SER A 70 6.19 7.16 -1.81
N LEU A 71 5.00 6.66 -2.17
CA LEU A 71 4.80 5.83 -3.35
C LEU A 71 5.15 6.59 -4.64
N SER A 72 4.66 7.82 -4.77
CA SER A 72 4.91 8.71 -5.91
C SER A 72 6.40 8.93 -6.11
N PHE A 73 7.11 9.24 -5.03
CA PHE A 73 8.55 9.46 -5.06
C PHE A 73 9.34 8.18 -5.43
N SER A 74 9.02 7.05 -4.79
CA SER A 74 9.79 5.80 -4.94
C SER A 74 9.58 5.12 -6.28
N GLN A 75 8.36 5.19 -6.84
CA GLN A 75 7.97 4.45 -8.04
C GLN A 75 7.70 5.36 -9.25
N ARG A 76 7.79 6.69 -9.08
CA ARG A 76 7.47 7.70 -10.11
C ARG A 76 6.05 7.56 -10.65
N ILE A 77 5.10 7.25 -9.76
CA ILE A 77 3.68 7.10 -10.07
C ILE A 77 2.96 8.39 -9.70
N ASN A 78 2.07 8.87 -10.56
CA ASN A 78 1.23 10.00 -10.17
C ASN A 78 -0.01 9.49 -9.44
N TYR A 79 -0.44 10.19 -8.39
CA TYR A 79 -1.67 9.87 -7.67
C TYR A 79 -2.61 11.07 -7.57
N GLU A 80 -3.89 10.79 -7.34
CA GLU A 80 -4.89 11.82 -7.04
C GLU A 80 -5.87 11.28 -5.98
N LEU A 81 -6.06 12.05 -4.89
CA LEU A 81 -7.04 11.76 -3.85
C LEU A 81 -8.39 12.39 -4.23
N LYS A 82 -9.47 11.61 -4.26
CA LYS A 82 -10.84 12.07 -4.57
C LYS A 82 -11.85 11.47 -3.62
N GLY A 83 -12.19 12.21 -2.57
CA GLY A 83 -13.12 11.72 -1.55
C GLY A 83 -12.64 10.37 -1.01
N ASP A 84 -13.46 9.34 -1.17
CA ASP A 84 -13.17 7.99 -0.68
C ASP A 84 -12.45 7.14 -1.74
N SER A 85 -11.69 7.77 -2.65
CA SER A 85 -10.97 7.06 -3.71
C SER A 85 -9.58 7.62 -3.98
N VAL A 86 -8.67 6.73 -4.33
CA VAL A 86 -7.29 7.05 -4.74
C VAL A 86 -7.11 6.57 -6.16
N LEU A 87 -6.72 7.48 -7.05
CA LEU A 87 -6.40 7.16 -8.43
C LEU A 87 -4.88 7.09 -8.61
N LEU A 88 -4.36 5.92 -8.96
CA LEU A 88 -2.96 5.72 -9.31
C LEU A 88 -2.82 5.70 -10.83
N ARG A 89 -1.89 6.51 -11.36
CA ARG A 89 -1.62 6.64 -12.80
C ARG A 89 -0.19 6.18 -13.09
N PHE A 90 -0.11 5.11 -13.86
CA PHE A 90 1.13 4.50 -14.37
C PHE A 90 1.44 5.01 -15.78
#